data_AF-A0AAP3AMY6-F1
#
_entry.id   AF-A0AAP3AMY6-F1
#
_cell.length_a   1.000
_cell.length_b   1.000
_cell.length_c   1.000
_cell.angle_alpha   90.00
_cell.angle_beta   90.00
_cell.angle_gamma   90.00
#
_symmetry.space_group_name_H-M   'P 1'
#
loop_
_entity.id
_entity.type
_entity.pdbx_description
1 polymer ?
#
loop_
_entity_poly.entity_id
_entity_poly.type
_entity_poly.pdbx_seq_one_letter_code
_entity_poly.pdbx_strand_id
1 'polypeptide(L)'
;MHNKTINVGVVAEVAEGLQHYREQVVFVGGAVISLYTDDPAADEIRPTKDIDFTVNIVDIGEFHKTIEELGKLGFHPDPFGTSICSYTFKKYPVDIIPAEDSAFGSTNRWYKIGFEDLWKVNVKGQEIFILSAPCFLATKFEAFNNRGKDYRTSHDIEDIIYIIDNRTTIVEEISKCDSRILEFIKSEIQKIIDKGLLEELLLTHIHPLIIDERIEIVKEKINSIMNL
;
A
#
# COMPACT_ATOMS: atom_id res chain seq x y z
N MET A 1 -9.35 -0.55 -17.51
CA MET A 1 -8.71 0.73 -17.09
C MET A 1 -9.63 1.68 -16.31
N HIS A 2 -10.85 1.28 -15.90
CA HIS A 2 -11.81 2.20 -15.28
C HIS A 2 -11.50 2.44 -13.79
N ASN A 3 -11.21 1.37 -13.04
CA ASN A 3 -10.95 1.45 -11.60
C ASN A 3 -9.62 2.15 -11.31
N LYS A 4 -8.58 1.88 -12.10
CA LYS A 4 -7.31 2.62 -12.02
C LYS A 4 -7.55 4.13 -12.18
N THR A 5 -8.32 4.52 -13.20
CA THR A 5 -8.63 5.93 -13.47
C THR A 5 -9.45 6.58 -12.35
N ILE A 6 -10.39 5.83 -11.76
CA ILE A 6 -11.19 6.28 -10.61
C ILE A 6 -10.29 6.48 -9.39
N ASN A 7 -9.53 5.47 -8.98
CA ASN A 7 -8.70 5.53 -7.78
C ASN A 7 -7.67 6.68 -7.89
N VAL A 8 -6.98 6.80 -9.03
CA VAL A 8 -6.07 7.93 -9.33
C VAL A 8 -6.81 9.27 -9.26
N GLY A 9 -8.05 9.33 -9.74
CA GLY A 9 -8.89 10.53 -9.63
C GLY A 9 -9.20 10.92 -8.19
N VAL A 10 -9.60 9.96 -7.37
CA VAL A 10 -9.89 10.19 -5.94
C VAL A 10 -8.62 10.60 -5.20
N VAL A 11 -7.52 9.88 -5.39
CA VAL A 11 -6.21 10.20 -4.81
C VAL A 11 -5.80 11.64 -5.15
N ALA A 12 -5.94 12.07 -6.42
CA ALA A 12 -5.64 13.44 -6.82
C ALA A 12 -6.53 14.48 -6.13
N GLU A 13 -7.84 14.21 -5.99
CA GLU A 13 -8.78 15.13 -5.37
C GLU A 13 -8.50 15.30 -3.86
N VAL A 14 -8.17 14.20 -3.17
CA VAL A 14 -7.78 14.28 -1.76
C VAL A 14 -6.41 14.94 -1.60
N ALA A 15 -5.45 14.64 -2.49
CA ALA A 15 -4.14 15.29 -2.52
C ALA A 15 -4.20 16.80 -2.77
N GLU A 16 -5.15 17.27 -3.57
CA GLU A 16 -5.43 18.69 -3.74
C GLU A 16 -5.99 19.30 -2.45
N GLY A 17 -6.93 18.61 -1.79
CA GLY A 17 -7.53 19.01 -0.53
C GLY A 17 -6.54 19.18 0.62
N LEU A 18 -5.49 18.34 0.66
CA LEU A 18 -4.42 18.44 1.66
C LEU A 18 -3.57 19.71 1.55
N GLN A 19 -3.55 20.38 0.40
CA GLN A 19 -2.71 21.57 0.17
C GLN A 19 -1.25 21.35 0.61
N HIS A 20 -0.72 22.20 1.49
CA HIS A 20 0.66 22.11 2.01
C HIS A 20 0.89 20.90 2.93
N TYR A 21 -0.17 20.31 3.53
CA TYR A 21 -0.02 19.09 4.33
C TYR A 21 0.36 17.87 3.51
N ARG A 22 0.16 17.91 2.19
CA ARG A 22 0.54 16.82 1.29
C ARG A 22 2.03 16.44 1.40
N GLU A 23 2.89 17.39 1.76
CA GLU A 23 4.32 17.13 1.95
C GLU A 23 4.65 16.36 3.24
N GLN A 24 3.68 16.27 4.16
CA GLN A 24 3.84 15.64 5.48
C GLN A 24 3.11 14.30 5.58
N VAL A 25 2.35 13.92 4.55
CA VAL A 25 1.62 12.65 4.52
C VAL A 25 2.20 11.71 3.46
N VAL A 26 2.09 10.42 3.73
CA VAL A 26 2.43 9.36 2.78
C VAL A 26 1.15 8.58 2.49
N PHE A 27 0.77 8.52 1.22
CA PHE A 27 -0.39 7.75 0.79
C PHE A 27 -0.04 6.26 0.81
N VAL A 28 -0.89 5.47 1.46
CA VAL A 28 -0.74 4.02 1.63
C VAL A 28 -2.03 3.31 1.26
N GLY A 29 -2.10 2.00 1.49
CA GLY A 29 -3.33 1.24 1.28
C GLY A 29 -3.67 0.94 -0.18
N GLY A 30 -4.92 0.56 -0.41
CA GLY A 30 -5.37 0.02 -1.71
C GLY A 30 -5.44 1.07 -2.84
N ALA A 31 -5.63 2.35 -2.47
CA ALA A 31 -5.88 3.41 -3.42
C ALA A 31 -4.69 3.72 -4.33
N VAL A 32 -3.47 3.48 -3.81
CA VAL A 32 -2.21 3.81 -4.49
C VAL A 32 -1.55 2.63 -5.19
N ILE A 33 -2.13 1.42 -5.16
CA ILE A 33 -1.54 0.21 -5.76
C ILE A 33 -1.17 0.45 -7.23
N SER A 34 -2.08 1.05 -7.99
CA SER A 34 -1.85 1.31 -9.42
C SER A 34 -0.74 2.31 -9.73
N LEU A 35 -0.21 3.01 -8.71
CA LEU A 35 0.93 3.92 -8.83
C LEU A 35 2.27 3.16 -8.75
N TYR A 36 2.27 1.91 -8.32
CA TYR A 36 3.46 1.05 -8.30
C TYR A 36 3.70 0.37 -9.64
N THR A 37 2.71 0.25 -10.53
CA THR A 37 2.86 -0.52 -11.76
C THR A 37 3.47 0.28 -12.90
N ASP A 38 4.40 -0.34 -13.63
CA ASP A 38 5.09 0.20 -14.80
C ASP A 38 4.91 -0.67 -16.06
N ASP A 39 4.37 -1.88 -15.91
CA ASP A 39 4.06 -2.78 -17.02
C ASP A 39 2.84 -2.27 -17.82
N PRO A 40 2.97 -2.01 -19.14
CA PRO A 40 1.85 -1.63 -19.99
C PRO A 40 0.74 -2.69 -20.08
N ALA A 41 1.05 -3.95 -19.80
CA ALA A 41 0.09 -5.06 -19.77
C ALA A 41 -0.62 -5.21 -18.41
N ALA A 42 -0.34 -4.32 -17.43
CA ALA A 42 -0.97 -4.38 -16.13
C ALA A 42 -2.51 -4.26 -16.22
N ASP A 43 -3.19 -5.26 -15.66
CA ASP A 43 -4.65 -5.33 -15.69
C ASP A 43 -5.30 -4.38 -14.68
N GLU A 44 -6.64 -4.36 -14.67
CA GLU A 44 -7.45 -3.63 -13.70
C GLU A 44 -7.12 -4.01 -12.25
N ILE A 45 -7.13 -2.99 -11.40
CA ILE A 45 -7.16 -3.18 -9.95
C ILE A 45 -8.60 -3.22 -9.43
N ARG A 46 -8.77 -3.88 -8.28
CA ARG A 46 -9.99 -3.79 -7.49
C ARG A 46 -10.30 -2.32 -7.14
N PRO A 47 -11.58 -1.90 -7.18
CA PRO A 47 -11.97 -0.59 -6.68
C PRO A 47 -11.78 -0.55 -5.15
N THR A 48 -11.22 0.55 -4.66
CA THR A 48 -11.16 0.83 -3.22
C THR A 48 -12.05 2.01 -2.88
N LYS A 49 -12.59 2.03 -1.67
CA LYS A 49 -13.54 3.07 -1.24
C LYS A 49 -12.89 4.16 -0.39
N ASP A 50 -11.83 3.78 0.29
CA ASP A 50 -11.07 4.47 1.31
C ASP A 50 -9.71 4.92 0.78
N ILE A 51 -9.21 6.03 1.33
CA ILE A 51 -7.86 6.54 1.12
C ILE A 51 -7.12 6.48 2.45
N ASP A 52 -5.97 5.82 2.48
CA ASP A 52 -5.16 5.71 3.71
C ASP A 52 -3.95 6.63 3.65
N PHE A 53 -3.69 7.34 4.75
CA PHE A 53 -2.46 8.10 4.98
C PHE A 53 -1.70 7.55 6.17
N THR A 54 -0.37 7.58 6.05
CA THR A 54 0.48 7.58 7.23
C THR A 54 1.19 8.92 7.41
N VAL A 55 1.31 9.33 8.67
CA VAL A 55 1.90 10.61 9.07
C VAL A 55 2.97 10.35 10.14
N ASN A 56 4.13 10.98 9.97
CA ASN A 56 5.23 10.86 10.93
C ASN A 56 4.98 11.79 12.11
N ILE A 57 4.23 11.30 13.09
CA ILE A 57 3.82 12.07 14.27
C ILE A 57 4.36 11.36 15.50
N VAL A 58 5.14 12.09 16.30
CA VAL A 58 5.93 11.52 17.40
C VAL A 58 5.18 11.59 18.74
N ASP A 59 4.25 12.54 18.91
CA ASP A 59 3.46 12.66 20.13
C ASP A 59 1.99 13.05 19.92
N ILE A 60 1.17 12.84 20.96
CA ILE A 60 -0.29 13.08 20.93
C ILE A 60 -0.63 14.56 20.69
N GLY A 61 0.20 15.49 21.18
CA GLY A 61 -0.02 16.91 21.01
C GLY A 61 0.20 17.34 19.55
N GLU A 62 1.22 16.79 18.90
CA GLU A 62 1.45 16.95 17.46
C GLU A 62 0.31 16.31 16.66
N PHE A 63 -0.17 15.12 17.05
CA PHE A 63 -1.33 14.49 16.41
C PHE A 63 -2.57 15.39 16.45
N HIS A 64 -2.93 15.89 17.62
CA HIS A 64 -4.09 16.78 17.76
C HIS A 64 -3.97 18.05 16.93
N LYS A 65 -2.78 18.67 16.90
CA LYS A 65 -2.53 19.85 16.04
C LYS A 65 -2.71 19.52 14.56
N THR A 66 -2.15 18.40 14.10
CA THR A 66 -2.30 17.95 12.71
C THR A 66 -3.77 17.73 12.36
N ILE A 67 -4.53 17.08 13.24
CA ILE A 67 -5.97 16.86 13.01
C ILE A 67 -6.77 18.17 13.02
N GLU A 68 -6.47 19.13 13.90
CA GLU A 68 -7.12 20.44 13.90
C GLU A 68 -6.89 21.20 12.58
N GLU A 69 -5.67 21.19 12.07
CA GLU A 69 -5.32 21.86 10.82
C GLU A 69 -5.92 21.16 9.59
N LEU A 70 -5.90 19.81 9.56
CA LEU A 70 -6.61 19.04 8.55
C LEU A 70 -8.13 19.29 8.61
N GLY A 71 -8.68 19.52 9.80
CA GLY A 71 -10.05 19.96 10.01
C GLY A 71 -10.39 21.27 9.30
N LYS A 72 -9.46 22.24 9.28
CA LYS A 72 -9.64 23.50 8.53
C LYS A 72 -9.64 23.28 7.01
N LEU A 73 -9.03 22.19 6.56
CA LEU A 73 -9.01 21.76 5.16
C LEU A 73 -10.20 20.85 4.79
N GLY A 74 -11.10 20.57 5.74
CA GLY A 74 -12.32 19.78 5.51
C GLY A 74 -12.18 18.29 5.77
N PHE A 75 -11.10 17.85 6.43
CA PHE A 75 -10.94 16.48 6.91
C PHE A 75 -11.52 16.39 8.33
N HIS A 76 -12.68 15.74 8.48
CA HIS A 76 -13.38 15.66 9.76
C HIS A 76 -13.54 14.21 10.21
N PRO A 77 -13.53 13.92 11.53
CA PRO A 77 -13.77 12.56 12.03
C PRO A 77 -15.06 11.97 11.45
N ASP A 78 -14.99 10.71 11.01
CA ASP A 78 -16.16 9.99 10.52
C ASP A 78 -17.00 9.48 11.70
N PRO A 79 -18.23 9.97 11.91
CA PRO A 79 -19.09 9.48 12.99
C PRO A 79 -19.50 8.01 12.82
N PHE A 80 -19.34 7.45 11.61
CA PHE A 80 -19.60 6.05 11.30
C PHE A 80 -18.31 5.25 11.07
N GLY A 81 -17.16 5.86 11.33
CA GLY A 81 -15.84 5.24 11.19
C GLY A 81 -15.64 4.06 12.12
N THR A 82 -14.77 3.14 11.73
CA THR A 82 -14.47 1.93 12.52
C THR A 82 -13.39 2.16 13.57
N SER A 83 -12.69 3.30 13.50
CA SER A 83 -11.60 3.65 14.40
C SER A 83 -11.52 5.16 14.64
N ILE A 84 -10.71 5.57 15.62
CA ILE A 84 -10.38 6.98 15.88
C ILE A 84 -9.55 7.61 14.75
N CYS A 85 -8.98 6.79 13.88
CA CYS A 85 -8.22 7.20 12.70
C CYS A 85 -9.11 7.43 11.48
N SER A 86 -10.43 7.21 11.57
CA SER A 86 -11.34 7.32 10.43
C SER A 86 -11.92 8.72 10.28
N TYR A 87 -11.70 9.32 9.11
CA TYR A 87 -12.10 10.66 8.73
C TYR A 87 -12.88 10.64 7.43
N THR A 88 -13.49 11.77 7.11
CA THR A 88 -14.12 12.05 5.82
C THR A 88 -13.54 13.32 5.23
N PHE A 89 -13.26 13.29 3.93
CA PHE A 89 -13.00 14.48 3.13
C PHE A 89 -14.02 14.54 2.00
N LYS A 90 -14.91 15.54 2.05
CA LYS A 90 -16.12 15.61 1.22
C LYS A 90 -16.98 14.34 1.38
N LYS A 91 -16.88 13.41 0.42
CA LYS A 91 -17.60 12.13 0.40
C LYS A 91 -16.66 10.91 0.51
N TYR A 92 -15.35 11.14 0.57
CA TYR A 92 -14.35 10.09 0.58
C TYR A 92 -14.00 9.74 2.03
N PRO A 93 -14.13 8.45 2.41
CA PRO A 93 -13.51 7.93 3.62
C PRO A 93 -11.99 8.07 3.53
N VAL A 94 -11.37 8.57 4.60
CA VAL A 94 -9.93 8.76 4.71
C VAL A 94 -9.47 8.25 6.07
N ASP A 95 -8.55 7.29 6.09
CA ASP A 95 -7.92 6.84 7.34
C ASP A 95 -6.57 7.54 7.53
N ILE A 96 -6.38 8.22 8.67
CA ILE A 96 -5.16 8.97 9.00
C ILE A 96 -4.43 8.23 10.13
N ILE A 97 -3.37 7.51 9.79
CA ILE A 97 -2.72 6.53 10.65
C ILE A 97 -1.32 7.02 11.08
N PRO A 98 -1.00 7.06 12.39
CA PRO A 98 0.36 7.35 12.83
C PRO A 98 1.40 6.34 12.27
N ALA A 99 2.60 6.83 11.97
CA ALA A 99 3.72 5.98 11.52
C ALA A 99 4.33 5.11 12.63
N GLU A 100 4.03 5.45 13.89
CA GLU A 100 4.49 4.73 15.09
C GLU A 100 3.31 4.40 16.03
N ASP A 101 3.53 3.41 16.89
CA ASP A 101 2.61 3.07 17.96
C ASP A 101 2.36 4.30 18.85
N SER A 102 1.10 4.52 19.18
CA SER A 102 0.68 5.71 19.91
C SER A 102 -0.45 5.38 20.89
N ALA A 103 -0.96 6.38 21.60
CA ALA A 103 -2.14 6.21 22.44
C ALA A 103 -3.40 5.75 21.67
N PHE A 104 -3.38 5.86 20.34
CA PHE A 104 -4.47 5.45 19.46
C PHE A 104 -4.41 3.96 19.05
N GLY A 105 -3.32 3.25 19.39
CA GLY A 105 -3.12 1.84 19.11
C GLY A 105 -1.80 1.55 18.40
N SER A 106 -1.58 0.27 18.11
CA SER A 106 -0.44 -0.17 17.31
C SER A 106 -0.67 0.05 15.82
N THR A 107 0.40 0.35 15.10
CA THR A 107 0.37 0.61 13.65
C THR A 107 1.20 -0.41 12.88
N ASN A 108 1.27 -0.26 11.56
CA ASN A 108 2.12 -1.09 10.73
C ASN A 108 3.60 -0.75 10.99
N ARG A 109 4.36 -1.71 11.52
CA ARG A 109 5.78 -1.51 11.88
C ARG A 109 6.68 -1.02 10.74
N TRP A 110 6.25 -1.17 9.48
CA TRP A 110 6.99 -0.75 8.31
C TRP A 110 6.80 0.73 7.96
N TYR A 111 5.83 1.43 8.57
CA TYR A 111 5.62 2.84 8.26
C TYR A 111 6.80 3.71 8.68
N LYS A 112 7.27 3.62 9.93
CA LYS A 112 8.40 4.43 10.42
C LYS A 112 9.64 4.34 9.51
N ILE A 113 10.07 3.12 9.21
CA ILE A 113 11.22 2.86 8.33
C ILE A 113 10.94 3.30 6.89
N GLY A 114 9.69 3.20 6.43
CA GLY A 114 9.28 3.64 5.11
C GLY A 114 9.47 5.14 4.86
N PHE A 115 9.41 5.99 5.91
CA PHE A 115 9.71 7.41 5.78
C PHE A 115 11.17 7.71 5.38
N GLU A 116 12.09 6.75 5.53
CA GLU A 116 13.49 6.89 5.12
C GLU A 116 13.69 6.70 3.60
N ASP A 117 12.71 6.12 2.90
CA ASP A 117 12.74 5.83 1.45
C ASP A 117 11.34 6.04 0.81
N LEU A 118 10.96 7.31 0.69
CA LEU A 118 9.70 7.71 0.07
C LEU A 118 9.85 7.97 -1.42
N TRP A 119 8.88 7.49 -2.20
CA TRP A 119 8.78 7.80 -3.61
C TRP A 119 7.85 8.98 -3.82
N LYS A 120 8.29 9.93 -4.64
CA LYS A 120 7.49 11.08 -5.07
C LYS A 120 6.88 10.77 -6.43
N VAL A 121 5.55 10.81 -6.52
CA VAL A 121 4.81 10.50 -7.76
C VAL A 121 3.82 11.60 -8.11
N ASN A 122 3.59 11.81 -9.41
CA ASN A 122 2.60 12.77 -9.89
C ASN A 122 1.27 12.06 -10.20
N VAL A 123 0.18 12.54 -9.59
CA VAL A 123 -1.16 12.02 -9.77
C VAL A 123 -2.05 13.17 -10.23
N LYS A 124 -2.35 13.22 -11.54
CA LYS A 124 -3.14 14.27 -12.20
C LYS A 124 -2.72 15.70 -11.82
N GLY A 125 -1.41 15.96 -11.80
CA GLY A 125 -0.86 17.28 -11.47
C GLY A 125 -0.56 17.52 -10.00
N GLN A 126 -0.95 16.60 -9.10
CA GLN A 126 -0.60 16.66 -7.68
C GLN A 126 0.60 15.77 -7.40
N GLU A 127 1.65 16.32 -6.79
CA GLU A 127 2.79 15.51 -6.32
C GLU A 127 2.53 14.97 -4.93
N ILE A 128 2.49 13.65 -4.77
CA ILE A 128 2.29 12.97 -3.48
C ILE A 128 3.50 12.11 -3.14
N PHE A 129 3.61 11.75 -1.85
CA PHE A 129 4.53 10.71 -1.40
C PHE A 129 3.79 9.37 -1.23
N ILE A 130 4.43 8.29 -1.65
CA ILE A 130 4.06 6.91 -1.37
C ILE A 130 5.29 6.18 -0.80
N LEU A 131 5.07 5.03 -0.18
CA LEU A 131 6.18 4.15 0.24
C LEU A 131 6.94 3.63 -0.98
N SER A 132 8.19 3.20 -0.81
CA SER A 132 8.84 2.40 -1.85
C SER A 132 8.12 1.06 -2.06
N ALA A 133 8.19 0.49 -3.27
CA ALA A 133 7.48 -0.77 -3.56
C ALA A 133 7.85 -1.91 -2.59
N PRO A 134 9.14 -2.12 -2.22
CA PRO A 134 9.49 -3.13 -1.21
C PRO A 134 8.85 -2.85 0.16
N CYS A 135 8.86 -1.59 0.62
CA CYS A 135 8.25 -1.23 1.88
C CYS A 135 6.73 -1.45 1.85
N PHE A 136 6.06 -1.08 0.76
CA PHE A 136 4.63 -1.35 0.57
C PHE A 136 4.31 -2.85 0.60
N LEU A 137 5.09 -3.71 -0.08
CA LEU A 137 4.92 -5.17 0.01
C LEU A 137 5.02 -5.66 1.45
N ALA A 138 6.00 -5.19 2.21
CA ALA A 138 6.13 -5.53 3.63
C ALA A 138 4.89 -5.10 4.44
N THR A 139 4.34 -3.91 4.16
CA THR A 139 3.10 -3.46 4.84
C THR A 139 1.92 -4.39 4.58
N LYS A 140 1.81 -4.93 3.36
CA LYS A 140 0.73 -5.85 2.98
C LYS A 140 0.88 -7.21 3.63
N PHE A 141 2.09 -7.75 3.67
CA PHE A 141 2.35 -8.99 4.42
C PHE A 141 2.07 -8.83 5.92
N GLU A 142 2.46 -7.69 6.50
CA GLU A 142 2.16 -7.38 7.91
C GLU A 142 0.65 -7.30 8.16
N ALA A 143 -0.09 -6.62 7.28
CA ALA A 143 -1.54 -6.55 7.35
C ALA A 143 -2.16 -7.95 7.28
N PHE A 144 -1.73 -8.78 6.33
CA PHE A 144 -2.18 -10.17 6.23
C PHE A 144 -1.89 -10.98 7.50
N ASN A 145 -0.70 -10.84 8.10
CA ASN A 145 -0.37 -11.55 9.34
C ASN A 145 -1.24 -11.12 10.53
N ASN A 146 -1.73 -9.89 10.54
CA ASN A 146 -2.59 -9.37 11.59
C ASN A 146 -4.06 -9.79 11.39
N ARG A 147 -4.62 -9.59 10.18
CA ARG A 147 -6.07 -9.75 9.92
C ARG A 147 -6.43 -10.91 9.00
N GLY A 148 -5.46 -11.47 8.29
CA GLY A 148 -5.64 -12.49 7.27
C GLY A 148 -5.95 -13.87 7.83
N LYS A 149 -6.74 -14.64 7.09
CA LYS A 149 -7.10 -16.02 7.44
C LYS A 149 -6.77 -17.01 6.32
N ASP A 150 -7.12 -16.65 5.09
CA ASP A 150 -6.84 -17.42 3.89
C ASP A 150 -6.14 -16.54 2.87
N TYR A 151 -5.04 -17.04 2.31
CA TYR A 151 -4.26 -16.35 1.30
C TYR A 151 -5.04 -16.16 -0.01
N ARG A 152 -5.99 -17.05 -0.31
CA ARG A 152 -6.78 -17.04 -1.56
C ARG A 152 -7.79 -15.91 -1.62
N THR A 153 -8.35 -15.53 -0.48
CA THR A 153 -9.41 -14.51 -0.39
C THR A 153 -8.90 -13.19 0.18
N SER A 154 -7.60 -13.10 0.45
CA SER A 154 -6.98 -11.91 1.02
C SER A 154 -6.68 -10.87 -0.04
N HIS A 155 -7.26 -9.68 0.11
CA HIS A 155 -6.87 -8.51 -0.67
C HIS A 155 -5.42 -8.10 -0.45
N ASP A 156 -4.85 -8.35 0.73
CA ASP A 156 -3.44 -8.05 0.97
C ASP A 156 -2.53 -8.93 0.10
N ILE A 157 -2.90 -10.20 -0.11
CA ILE A 157 -2.16 -11.13 -0.98
C ILE A 157 -2.42 -10.82 -2.46
N GLU A 158 -3.65 -10.48 -2.83
CA GLU A 158 -4.00 -9.96 -4.16
C GLU A 158 -3.08 -8.78 -4.54
N ASP A 159 -2.94 -7.79 -3.65
CA ASP A 159 -2.11 -6.60 -3.87
C ASP A 159 -0.62 -6.94 -4.00
N ILE A 160 -0.12 -7.90 -3.21
CA ILE A 160 1.26 -8.38 -3.28
C ILE A 160 1.55 -9.03 -4.63
N ILE A 161 0.71 -9.99 -5.05
CA ILE A 161 0.88 -10.68 -6.33
C ILE A 161 0.76 -9.67 -7.48
N TYR A 162 -0.20 -8.75 -7.40
CA TYR A 162 -0.39 -7.72 -8.42
C TYR A 162 0.86 -6.85 -8.61
N ILE A 163 1.53 -6.44 -7.53
CA ILE A 163 2.77 -5.65 -7.63
C ILE A 163 3.93 -6.48 -8.15
N ILE A 164 4.12 -7.71 -7.66
CA ILE A 164 5.20 -8.59 -8.15
C ILE A 164 5.02 -8.84 -9.66
N ASP A 165 3.79 -9.05 -10.10
CA ASP A 165 3.44 -9.21 -11.50
C ASP A 165 3.76 -7.95 -12.31
N ASN A 166 3.27 -6.78 -11.87
CA ASN A 166 3.18 -5.59 -12.72
C ASN A 166 4.21 -4.49 -12.45
N ARG A 167 5.16 -4.71 -11.53
CA ARG A 167 6.38 -3.92 -11.38
C ARG A 167 7.54 -4.67 -12.01
N THR A 168 8.05 -4.20 -13.14
CA THR A 168 9.11 -4.87 -13.90
C THR A 168 10.45 -4.87 -13.15
N THR A 169 10.71 -3.83 -12.34
CA THR A 169 11.95 -3.62 -11.59
C THR A 169 11.91 -4.12 -10.13
N ILE A 170 10.85 -4.82 -9.71
CA ILE A 170 10.62 -5.13 -8.28
C ILE A 170 11.76 -5.93 -7.63
N VAL A 171 12.38 -6.85 -8.37
CA VAL A 171 13.50 -7.66 -7.87
C VAL A 171 14.71 -6.79 -7.56
N GLU A 172 15.04 -5.85 -8.46
CA GLU A 172 16.15 -4.91 -8.27
C GLU A 172 15.88 -3.97 -7.09
N GLU A 173 14.65 -3.49 -6.96
CA GLU A 173 14.23 -2.62 -5.86
C GLU A 173 14.32 -3.33 -4.51
N ILE A 174 13.87 -4.59 -4.41
CA ILE A 174 14.02 -5.40 -3.20
C ILE A 174 15.50 -5.63 -2.89
N SER A 175 16.35 -5.86 -3.89
CA SER A 175 17.80 -6.08 -3.66
C SER A 175 18.53 -4.87 -3.06
N LYS A 176 17.95 -3.67 -3.18
CA LYS A 176 18.54 -2.40 -2.73
C LYS A 176 17.84 -1.80 -1.51
N CYS A 177 16.75 -2.39 -1.04
CA CYS A 177 16.00 -1.86 0.08
C CYS A 177 16.68 -2.17 1.43
N ASP A 178 16.12 -1.65 2.52
CA ASP A 178 16.61 -1.97 3.87
C ASP A 178 16.57 -3.48 4.11
N SER A 179 17.66 -4.03 4.68
CA SER A 179 17.80 -5.47 4.88
C SER A 179 16.69 -6.07 5.75
N ARG A 180 16.10 -5.30 6.68
CA ARG A 180 14.97 -5.76 7.50
C ARG A 180 13.72 -6.00 6.64
N ILE A 181 13.49 -5.16 5.62
CA ILE A 181 12.38 -5.31 4.67
C ILE A 181 12.64 -6.51 3.76
N LEU A 182 13.85 -6.61 3.19
CA LEU A 182 14.25 -7.73 2.33
C LEU A 182 14.05 -9.08 3.05
N GLU A 183 14.63 -9.23 4.24
CA GLU A 183 14.55 -10.49 5.00
C GLU A 183 13.12 -10.82 5.40
N PHE A 184 12.31 -9.81 5.71
CA PHE A 184 10.90 -10.03 5.99
C PHE A 184 10.13 -10.52 4.76
N ILE A 185 10.27 -9.86 3.60
CA ILE A 185 9.61 -10.31 2.36
C ILE A 185 10.00 -11.75 2.02
N LYS A 186 11.30 -12.10 2.10
CA LYS A 186 11.77 -13.46 1.86
C LYS A 186 11.15 -14.47 2.82
N SER A 187 11.09 -14.14 4.11
CA SER A 187 10.47 -14.99 5.14
C SER A 187 8.98 -15.24 4.84
N GLU A 188 8.24 -14.20 4.44
CA GLU A 188 6.81 -14.33 4.13
C GLU A 188 6.55 -15.13 2.85
N ILE A 189 7.36 -14.93 1.81
CA ILE A 189 7.31 -15.76 0.59
C ILE A 189 7.66 -17.22 0.92
N GLN A 190 8.68 -17.47 1.74
CA GLN A 190 9.07 -18.82 2.14
C GLN A 190 7.92 -19.55 2.85
N LYS A 191 7.16 -18.87 3.73
CA LYS A 191 5.97 -19.45 4.37
C LYS A 191 4.92 -19.91 3.36
N ILE A 192 4.74 -19.17 2.27
CA ILE A 192 3.80 -19.54 1.19
C ILE A 192 4.30 -20.78 0.45
N ILE A 193 5.61 -20.82 0.13
CA ILE A 193 6.27 -21.94 -0.55
C ILE A 193 6.20 -23.21 0.31
N ASP A 194 6.55 -23.13 1.59
CA ASP A 194 6.55 -24.27 2.53
C ASP A 194 5.15 -24.87 2.73
N LYS A 195 4.10 -24.06 2.56
CA LYS A 195 2.71 -24.52 2.58
C LYS A 195 2.26 -25.15 1.26
N GLY A 196 3.08 -25.11 0.22
CA GLY A 196 2.71 -25.57 -1.12
C GLY A 196 1.65 -24.71 -1.80
N LEU A 197 1.47 -23.46 -1.36
CA LEU A 197 0.38 -22.59 -1.82
C LEU A 197 0.75 -21.73 -3.03
N LEU A 198 2.03 -21.60 -3.37
CA LEU A 198 2.50 -20.61 -4.34
C LEU A 198 1.74 -20.69 -5.67
N GLU A 199 1.73 -21.85 -6.32
CA GLU A 199 1.08 -22.03 -7.63
C GLU A 199 -0.43 -21.73 -7.57
N GLU A 200 -1.10 -22.18 -6.51
CA GLU A 200 -2.52 -21.93 -6.30
C GLU A 200 -2.82 -20.43 -6.12
N LEU A 201 -1.96 -19.70 -5.40
CA LEU A 201 -2.13 -18.26 -5.22
C LEU A 201 -1.91 -17.48 -6.50
N LEU A 202 -0.94 -17.90 -7.33
CA LEU A 202 -0.77 -17.29 -8.65
C LEU A 202 -1.99 -17.54 -9.53
N LEU A 203 -2.52 -18.78 -9.53
CA LEU A 203 -3.77 -19.13 -10.22
C LEU A 203 -4.99 -18.36 -9.72
N THR A 204 -4.99 -17.97 -8.44
CA THR A 204 -6.10 -17.24 -7.82
C THR A 204 -6.05 -15.75 -8.11
N HIS A 205 -4.86 -15.14 -8.05
CA HIS A 205 -4.70 -13.68 -8.00
C HIS A 205 -4.19 -13.05 -9.30
N ILE A 206 -3.62 -13.84 -10.23
CA ILE A 206 -3.33 -13.36 -11.58
C ILE A 206 -4.62 -13.41 -12.40
N HIS A 207 -4.85 -12.39 -13.22
CA HIS A 207 -6.08 -12.32 -14.00
C HIS A 207 -6.22 -13.53 -14.97
N PRO A 208 -7.36 -14.25 -14.96
CA PRO A 208 -7.52 -15.51 -15.70
C PRO A 208 -7.28 -15.42 -17.22
N LEU A 209 -7.48 -14.24 -17.83
CA LEU A 209 -7.32 -14.08 -19.28
C LEU A 209 -5.85 -13.97 -19.73
N ILE A 210 -4.93 -13.68 -18.81
CA ILE A 210 -3.50 -13.49 -19.12
C ILE A 210 -2.61 -14.47 -18.35
N ILE A 211 -3.21 -15.39 -17.60
CA ILE A 211 -2.46 -16.18 -16.62
C ILE A 211 -1.35 -17.03 -17.24
N ASP A 212 -1.60 -17.62 -18.41
CA ASP A 212 -0.62 -18.44 -19.13
C ASP A 212 0.62 -17.63 -19.54
N GLU A 213 0.46 -16.32 -19.76
CA GLU A 213 1.55 -15.41 -20.14
C GLU A 213 2.30 -14.86 -18.92
N ARG A 214 1.64 -14.77 -17.77
CA ARG A 214 2.15 -14.06 -16.58
C ARG A 214 2.71 -14.98 -15.51
N ILE A 215 2.15 -16.19 -15.34
CA ILE A 215 2.47 -17.05 -14.20
C ILE A 215 3.96 -17.38 -14.09
N GLU A 216 4.61 -17.71 -15.20
CA GLU A 216 6.04 -18.03 -15.20
C GLU A 216 6.92 -16.79 -14.95
N ILE A 217 6.52 -15.61 -15.43
CA ILE A 217 7.20 -14.33 -15.13
C ILE A 217 7.17 -14.07 -13.63
N VAL A 218 6.00 -14.24 -13.00
CA VAL A 218 5.85 -14.05 -11.54
C VAL A 218 6.67 -15.07 -10.76
N LYS A 219 6.65 -16.35 -11.17
CA LYS A 219 7.49 -17.40 -10.56
C LYS A 219 8.98 -17.06 -10.68
N GLU A 220 9.45 -16.58 -11.82
CA GLU A 220 10.84 -16.16 -12.03
C GLU A 220 11.24 -15.00 -11.12
N LYS A 221 10.38 -13.97 -10.99
CA LYS A 221 10.61 -12.85 -10.07
C LYS A 221 10.67 -13.33 -8.61
N ILE A 222 9.73 -14.18 -8.19
CA ILE A 222 9.72 -14.75 -6.84
C ILE A 222 10.98 -15.56 -6.56
N ASN A 223 11.39 -16.44 -7.49
CA ASN A 223 12.63 -17.19 -7.36
C ASN A 223 13.85 -16.28 -7.27
N SER A 224 13.88 -15.20 -8.07
CA SER A 224 14.97 -14.22 -8.02
C SER A 224 15.03 -13.50 -6.67
N ILE A 225 13.89 -13.08 -6.12
CA ILE A 225 13.79 -12.49 -4.78
C ILE A 225 14.30 -13.45 -3.71
N MET A 226 13.96 -14.74 -3.79
CA MET A 226 14.41 -15.74 -2.83
C MET A 226 15.92 -16.00 -2.88
N ASN A 227 16.57 -15.69 -4.01
CA ASN A 227 18.00 -15.85 -4.23
C ASN A 227 18.83 -14.58 -3.94
N LEU A 228 18.20 -13.46 -3.56
CA LEU A 228 18.91 -12.25 -3.08
C LEU A 228 19.58 -12.48 -1.73
#